data_AF-A0AAD3Y2M4-F1
#
_entry.id   AF-A0AAD3Y2M4-F1
#
_cell.length_a   1.000
_cell.length_b   1.000
_cell.length_c   1.000
_cell.angle_alpha   90.00
_cell.angle_beta   90.00
_cell.angle_gamma   90.00
#
_symmetry.space_group_name_H-M   'P 1'
#
loop_
_entity.id
_entity.type
_entity.pdbx_description
1 polymer ?
#
loop_
_entity_poly.entity_id
_entity_poly.type
_entity_poly.pdbx_seq_one_letter_code
_entity_poly.pdbx_strand_id
1 'polypeptide(L)'
;MEMQQLLSMGFPDELAVQALAATGGKSTLEAIEWILNHKPTSDSAHSPSSHSQFQSQSQSQINAFFLSQTKSKPEKPTPPSTDKDDPEEIQAPIARRPKLSPANPLPDEPLAERMRPRSVDDIVGQDDILGPTAALRSAIICNRLPSIVLWGPPGTGKTSIARAIANSIEASKSRFVYLSAVTSGVKDVRDVVDEARRQKVKGGKRTVLFVDEVHRFNKSQQDSFLPIIEDGSIVFIGATTENPSFHLINPLLSRCRVLTLNPLHPGDIARLLRRAVDDLEKGLSRSIGMRVEFDEEVLDFLSSQCGGDARVALNALEVSAITSFARLQGGKGSSSAVVVTVEDTKEALHSKHIKYGRAGDEHCNLIGALHKSMRGSDANAAIFWLARMLEGGEEPLYIARRLVRFASEDVGLADPSALTQAVSCYQACHFIGMPECNVNLAQCVAYLALSPKSVAVYQAIEAVQKAVRESVGGNEGVPLHLRNAPTKLMKEFGYGEGYIYPPDNPSASQSYLPPLLEGSKFLDWPPPVDE
;
A
#
# COMPACT_ATOMS: atom_id res chain seq x y z
N MET A 1 -45.78 -8.06 -30.42
CA MET A 1 -45.96 -6.58 -30.37
C MET A 1 -45.51 -6.04 -29.01
N GLU A 2 -45.83 -6.77 -27.97
CA GLU A 2 -45.58 -6.59 -26.53
C GLU A 2 -44.08 -6.55 -26.22
N MET A 3 -43.28 -7.41 -26.87
CA MET A 3 -41.81 -7.42 -26.73
C MET A 3 -41.18 -6.08 -27.13
N GLN A 4 -41.56 -5.53 -28.28
CA GLN A 4 -41.07 -4.22 -28.72
C GLN A 4 -41.54 -3.09 -27.80
N GLN A 5 -42.73 -3.20 -27.21
CA GLN A 5 -43.21 -2.24 -26.22
C GLN A 5 -42.36 -2.27 -24.94
N LEU A 6 -42.07 -3.45 -24.39
CA LEU A 6 -41.21 -3.58 -23.19
C LEU A 6 -39.79 -3.06 -23.45
N LEU A 7 -39.21 -3.38 -24.61
CA LEU A 7 -37.89 -2.87 -25.00
C LEU A 7 -37.91 -1.34 -25.19
N SER A 8 -38.97 -0.78 -25.77
CA SER A 8 -39.12 0.68 -25.90
C SER A 8 -39.29 1.40 -24.56
N MET A 9 -39.73 0.69 -23.52
CA MET A 9 -39.82 1.19 -22.14
C MET A 9 -38.50 1.04 -21.37
N GLY A 10 -37.45 0.49 -21.99
CA GLY A 10 -36.11 0.39 -21.40
C GLY A 10 -35.85 -0.86 -20.57
N PHE A 11 -36.73 -1.86 -20.60
CA PHE A 11 -36.46 -3.14 -19.95
C PHE A 11 -35.38 -3.92 -20.71
N PRO A 12 -34.39 -4.55 -20.02
CA PRO A 12 -33.39 -5.40 -20.67
C PRO A 12 -34.04 -6.57 -21.42
N ASP A 13 -33.45 -6.97 -22.53
CA ASP A 13 -34.00 -8.00 -23.44
C ASP A 13 -34.28 -9.32 -22.70
N GLU A 14 -33.35 -9.78 -21.85
CA GLU A 14 -33.51 -10.99 -21.04
C GLU A 14 -34.71 -10.91 -20.08
N LEU A 15 -34.93 -9.74 -19.47
CA LEU A 15 -35.99 -9.52 -18.49
C LEU A 15 -37.36 -9.44 -19.17
N ALA A 16 -37.42 -8.81 -20.36
CA ALA A 16 -38.62 -8.74 -21.18
C ALA A 16 -39.03 -10.13 -21.72
N VAL A 17 -38.07 -10.96 -22.14
CA VAL A 17 -38.34 -12.36 -22.55
C VAL A 17 -38.90 -13.18 -21.38
N GLN A 18 -38.28 -13.10 -20.20
CA GLN A 18 -38.74 -13.85 -19.03
C GLN A 18 -40.15 -13.43 -18.61
N ALA A 19 -40.44 -12.13 -18.62
CA ALA A 19 -41.75 -11.62 -18.26
C ALA A 19 -42.85 -12.06 -19.23
N LEU A 20 -42.59 -12.02 -20.54
CA LEU A 20 -43.55 -12.47 -21.53
C LEU A 20 -43.73 -14.00 -21.51
N ALA A 21 -42.68 -14.76 -21.22
CA ALA A 21 -42.78 -16.20 -21.05
C ALA A 21 -43.62 -16.56 -19.81
N ALA A 22 -43.44 -15.87 -18.70
CA ALA A 22 -44.15 -16.14 -17.45
C ALA A 22 -45.63 -15.72 -17.48
N THR A 23 -45.97 -14.70 -18.29
CA THR A 23 -47.34 -14.15 -18.40
C THR A 23 -48.08 -14.63 -19.65
N GLY A 24 -47.48 -15.54 -20.43
CA GLY A 24 -48.10 -16.12 -21.62
C GLY A 24 -48.17 -15.17 -22.83
N GLY A 25 -47.43 -14.06 -22.81
CA GLY A 25 -47.13 -13.22 -23.97
C GLY A 25 -48.31 -12.42 -24.54
N LYS A 26 -49.42 -12.31 -23.82
CA LYS A 26 -50.68 -11.70 -24.33
C LYS A 26 -50.95 -10.29 -23.82
N SER A 27 -50.25 -9.85 -22.77
CA SER A 27 -50.49 -8.56 -22.13
C SER A 27 -49.18 -7.91 -21.68
N THR A 28 -48.90 -6.72 -22.21
CA THR A 28 -47.75 -5.90 -21.78
C THR A 28 -47.89 -5.48 -20.32
N LEU A 29 -49.12 -5.26 -19.83
CA LEU A 29 -49.38 -4.85 -18.44
C LEU A 29 -49.04 -5.97 -17.44
N GLU A 30 -49.46 -7.20 -17.73
CA GLU A 30 -49.16 -8.35 -16.87
C GLU A 30 -47.65 -8.61 -16.84
N ALA A 31 -46.97 -8.47 -17.97
CA ALA A 31 -45.51 -8.59 -18.05
C ALA A 31 -44.79 -7.52 -17.22
N ILE A 32 -45.27 -6.26 -17.22
CA ILE A 32 -44.70 -5.19 -16.38
C ILE A 32 -44.92 -5.48 -14.90
N GLU A 33 -46.13 -5.90 -14.52
CA GLU A 33 -46.46 -6.23 -13.12
C GLU A 33 -45.62 -7.41 -12.62
N TRP A 34 -45.37 -8.39 -13.50
CA TRP A 34 -44.45 -9.49 -13.22
C TRP A 34 -43.02 -8.99 -12.99
N ILE A 35 -42.49 -8.10 -13.86
CA ILE A 35 -41.14 -7.53 -13.73
C ILE A 35 -40.99 -6.75 -12.42
N LEU A 36 -41.97 -5.90 -12.07
CA LEU A 36 -41.90 -5.07 -10.87
C LEU A 36 -41.94 -5.89 -9.57
N ASN A 37 -42.56 -7.06 -9.61
CA ASN A 37 -42.66 -7.97 -8.46
C ASN A 37 -41.51 -8.99 -8.38
N HIS A 38 -40.68 -9.13 -9.43
CA HIS A 38 -39.53 -10.01 -9.44
C HIS A 38 -38.25 -9.28 -9.00
N LYS A 39 -37.81 -9.51 -7.76
CA LYS A 39 -36.46 -9.13 -7.30
C LYS A 39 -35.44 -10.16 -7.84
N PRO A 40 -34.41 -9.76 -8.60
CA PRO A 40 -33.42 -10.71 -9.11
C PRO A 40 -32.59 -11.28 -7.95
N THR A 41 -32.54 -12.61 -7.85
CA THR A 41 -31.57 -13.35 -7.05
C THR A 41 -30.18 -13.16 -7.64
N SER A 42 -29.26 -12.60 -6.86
CA SER A 42 -27.86 -12.44 -7.25
C SER A 42 -27.15 -13.80 -7.26
N ASP A 43 -27.10 -14.46 -8.40
CA ASP A 43 -26.15 -15.53 -8.69
C ASP A 43 -25.93 -15.64 -10.21
N SER A 44 -24.93 -14.92 -10.72
CA SER A 44 -24.04 -15.31 -11.85
C SER A 44 -23.34 -14.07 -12.43
N ALA A 45 -22.13 -13.76 -11.97
CA ALA A 45 -21.27 -12.79 -12.64
C ALA A 45 -20.42 -13.50 -13.70
N HIS A 46 -20.95 -13.57 -14.92
CA HIS A 46 -20.13 -13.66 -16.13
C HIS A 46 -20.29 -12.36 -16.91
N SER A 47 -19.17 -11.66 -17.07
CA SER A 47 -19.04 -10.46 -17.89
C SER A 47 -19.25 -10.76 -19.37
N PRO A 48 -19.82 -9.80 -20.13
CA PRO A 48 -19.40 -9.63 -21.50
C PRO A 48 -19.03 -8.18 -21.81
N SER A 49 -17.82 -8.05 -22.36
CA SER A 49 -17.39 -6.93 -23.19
C SER A 49 -18.00 -7.05 -24.59
N SER A 50 -18.64 -6.00 -25.09
CA SER A 50 -18.77 -5.77 -26.54
C SER A 50 -19.01 -4.29 -26.87
N HIS A 51 -17.92 -3.62 -27.24
CA HIS A 51 -17.97 -2.44 -28.10
C HIS A 51 -18.07 -2.90 -29.56
N SER A 52 -19.06 -2.38 -30.28
CA SER A 52 -19.05 -2.16 -31.74
C SER A 52 -20.23 -1.21 -32.03
N GLN A 53 -20.18 -0.13 -32.84
CA GLN A 53 -19.55 0.01 -34.16
C GLN A 53 -19.34 1.50 -34.57
N PHE A 54 -18.13 1.78 -35.09
CA PHE A 54 -17.79 2.40 -36.39
C PHE A 54 -18.02 3.89 -36.73
N GLN A 55 -16.91 4.58 -37.00
CA GLN A 55 -16.45 5.22 -38.28
C GLN A 55 -15.29 6.19 -37.92
N SER A 56 -14.21 6.45 -38.67
CA SER A 56 -13.58 5.93 -39.90
C SER A 56 -12.24 6.68 -40.09
N GLN A 57 -11.25 6.04 -40.73
CA GLN A 57 -10.11 6.61 -41.47
C GLN A 57 -8.97 7.35 -40.72
N SER A 58 -7.80 6.70 -40.62
CA SER A 58 -6.62 7.08 -41.43
C SER A 58 -5.38 6.23 -41.08
N GLN A 59 -4.72 5.74 -42.14
CA GLN A 59 -3.28 5.44 -42.23
C GLN A 59 -2.73 4.16 -41.60
N SER A 60 -2.96 3.07 -42.33
CA SER A 60 -1.94 2.06 -42.61
C SER A 60 -0.78 2.65 -43.41
N GLN A 61 0.42 2.73 -42.83
CA GLN A 61 1.69 2.76 -43.56
C GLN A 61 2.83 2.35 -42.60
N ILE A 62 3.82 1.66 -43.16
CA ILE A 62 5.07 1.18 -42.53
C ILE A 62 4.95 -0.14 -41.78
N ASN A 63 4.78 -1.23 -42.54
CA ASN A 63 5.48 -2.49 -42.27
C ASN A 63 5.55 -3.30 -43.58
N ALA A 64 6.38 -2.79 -44.50
CA ALA A 64 6.76 -3.49 -45.73
C ALA A 64 8.07 -2.90 -46.26
N PHE A 65 9.18 -3.10 -45.56
CA PHE A 65 10.51 -3.05 -46.18
C PHE A 65 11.46 -3.93 -45.36
N PHE A 66 12.15 -4.83 -46.05
CA PHE A 66 13.10 -5.84 -45.55
C PHE A 66 12.55 -7.22 -45.14
N LEU A 67 11.95 -7.89 -46.13
CA LEU A 67 12.31 -9.29 -46.41
C LEU A 67 13.34 -9.29 -47.54
N SER A 68 14.54 -9.82 -47.30
CA SER A 68 15.42 -10.32 -48.36
C SER A 68 16.59 -11.14 -47.81
N GLN A 69 16.38 -12.46 -47.78
CA GLN A 69 17.37 -13.55 -48.06
C GLN A 69 18.44 -13.81 -46.96
N THR A 70 18.88 -15.03 -46.61
CA THR A 70 18.99 -16.34 -47.28
C THR A 70 19.00 -17.52 -46.26
N LYS A 71 18.74 -18.73 -46.77
CA LYS A 71 18.68 -20.05 -46.11
C LYS A 71 20.04 -20.61 -45.66
N SER A 72 20.07 -21.42 -44.58
CA SER A 72 20.50 -22.86 -44.60
C SER A 72 20.59 -23.49 -43.19
N LYS A 73 20.13 -24.75 -43.07
CA LYS A 73 20.32 -25.66 -41.92
C LYS A 73 21.65 -26.42 -42.06
N PRO A 74 22.20 -27.01 -40.98
CA PRO A 74 22.22 -28.49 -40.93
C PRO A 74 22.08 -29.13 -39.54
N GLU A 75 21.88 -30.45 -39.59
CA GLU A 75 21.62 -31.46 -38.55
C GLU A 75 22.84 -31.87 -37.70
N LYS A 76 22.54 -32.57 -36.59
CA LYS A 76 23.48 -33.30 -35.70
C LYS A 76 24.06 -34.56 -36.37
N PRO A 77 25.25 -35.02 -35.92
CA PRO A 77 25.47 -36.46 -35.82
C PRO A 77 26.20 -36.93 -34.54
N THR A 78 25.89 -38.17 -34.16
CA THR A 78 26.59 -39.07 -33.21
C THR A 78 27.84 -39.72 -33.84
N PRO A 79 28.72 -40.39 -33.05
CA PRO A 79 30.14 -40.58 -33.35
C PRO A 79 30.49 -41.94 -33.97
N PRO A 80 31.76 -42.17 -34.35
CA PRO A 80 32.32 -43.51 -34.37
C PRO A 80 33.68 -43.68 -33.65
N SER A 81 33.90 -44.95 -33.30
CA SER A 81 35.04 -45.69 -32.74
C SER A 81 36.32 -45.71 -33.59
N THR A 82 37.49 -45.95 -32.95
CA THR A 82 38.38 -47.15 -33.09
C THR A 82 39.79 -46.95 -32.50
N ASP A 83 40.20 -47.85 -31.60
CA ASP A 83 41.44 -48.66 -31.50
C ASP A 83 42.89 -48.10 -31.58
N LYS A 84 43.66 -48.49 -30.53
CA LYS A 84 45.02 -49.14 -30.46
C LYS A 84 46.26 -48.42 -29.89
N ASP A 85 46.76 -49.04 -28.81
CA ASP A 85 48.13 -49.48 -28.42
C ASP A 85 49.30 -48.48 -28.09
N ASP A 86 49.58 -48.34 -26.77
CA ASP A 86 50.85 -48.53 -25.97
C ASP A 86 52.25 -48.01 -26.42
N PRO A 87 53.31 -47.92 -25.55
CA PRO A 87 53.43 -47.93 -24.07
C PRO A 87 54.46 -46.93 -23.42
N GLU A 88 54.49 -46.93 -22.07
CA GLU A 88 55.61 -46.68 -21.11
C GLU A 88 56.46 -45.38 -21.11
N GLU A 89 56.44 -44.64 -19.98
CA GLU A 89 57.67 -44.31 -19.22
C GLU A 89 57.42 -43.75 -17.80
N ILE A 90 58.40 -44.01 -16.92
CA ILE A 90 58.43 -43.94 -15.46
C ILE A 90 58.75 -42.54 -14.93
N GLN A 91 58.10 -42.06 -13.86
CA GLN A 91 58.71 -41.11 -12.89
C GLN A 91 58.02 -41.03 -11.50
N ALA A 92 58.84 -40.76 -10.49
CA ALA A 92 58.76 -41.05 -9.06
C ALA A 92 57.74 -40.25 -8.20
N PRO A 93 57.44 -40.65 -6.94
CA PRO A 93 56.33 -40.11 -6.16
C PRO A 93 56.66 -38.76 -5.51
N ILE A 94 55.88 -37.73 -5.83
CA ILE A 94 55.89 -36.45 -5.13
C ILE A 94 55.10 -36.59 -3.81
N ALA A 95 55.75 -36.19 -2.71
CA ALA A 95 55.22 -36.24 -1.36
C ALA A 95 53.83 -35.58 -1.22
N ARG A 96 52.91 -36.29 -0.56
CA ARG A 96 51.56 -35.81 -0.23
C ARG A 96 51.64 -34.58 0.67
N ARG A 97 51.25 -33.41 0.15
CA ARG A 97 50.77 -32.30 0.99
C ARG A 97 49.53 -32.77 1.75
N PRO A 98 49.39 -32.47 3.06
CA PRO A 98 48.17 -32.80 3.79
C PRO A 98 47.01 -32.01 3.16
N LYS A 99 45.96 -32.72 2.73
CA LYS A 99 44.70 -32.10 2.32
C LYS A 99 44.11 -31.42 3.55
N LEU A 100 44.11 -30.08 3.58
CA LEU A 100 43.18 -29.35 4.42
C LEU A 100 41.77 -29.76 3.99
N SER A 101 41.00 -30.28 4.93
CA SER A 101 39.56 -30.50 4.79
C SER A 101 38.89 -29.21 4.31
N PRO A 102 37.97 -29.25 3.33
CA PRO A 102 37.27 -28.06 2.89
C PRO A 102 36.48 -27.48 4.08
N ALA A 103 36.73 -26.20 4.37
CA ALA A 103 35.99 -25.42 5.34
C ALA A 103 34.49 -25.50 5.05
N ASN A 104 33.66 -25.44 6.10
CA ASN A 104 32.21 -25.37 5.99
C ASN A 104 31.81 -24.37 4.87
N PRO A 105 30.87 -24.73 3.98
CA PRO A 105 30.40 -23.79 2.97
C PRO A 105 29.89 -22.51 3.67
N LEU A 106 30.24 -21.36 3.09
CA LEU A 106 29.74 -20.06 3.53
C LEU A 106 28.20 -20.14 3.55
N PRO A 107 27.53 -19.63 4.60
CA PRO A 107 26.08 -19.70 4.69
C PRO A 107 25.43 -18.88 3.57
N ASP A 108 24.48 -19.47 2.85
CA ASP A 108 23.66 -18.77 1.86
C ASP A 108 22.71 -17.73 2.48
N GLU A 109 22.55 -17.75 3.81
CA GLU A 109 21.62 -16.89 4.54
C GLU A 109 22.21 -15.48 4.80
N PRO A 110 21.48 -14.40 4.41
CA PRO A 110 21.93 -13.02 4.62
C PRO A 110 22.22 -12.69 6.09
N LEU A 111 23.15 -11.77 6.33
CA LEU A 111 23.52 -11.33 7.69
C LEU A 111 22.30 -10.85 8.50
N ALA A 112 21.37 -10.12 7.85
CA ALA A 112 20.17 -9.61 8.50
C ALA A 112 19.24 -10.72 9.04
N GLU A 113 19.24 -11.92 8.45
CA GLU A 113 18.46 -13.06 8.96
C GLU A 113 19.24 -13.79 10.07
N ARG A 114 20.55 -14.00 9.90
CA ARG A 114 21.41 -14.65 10.91
C ARG A 114 21.50 -13.88 12.22
N MET A 115 21.51 -12.54 12.14
CA MET A 115 21.57 -11.66 13.30
C MET A 115 20.20 -11.43 13.97
N ARG A 116 19.15 -12.15 13.57
CA ARG A 116 17.83 -11.99 14.21
C ARG A 116 17.91 -12.29 15.71
N PRO A 117 17.40 -11.38 16.55
CA PRO A 117 17.23 -11.57 17.99
C PRO A 117 16.53 -12.88 18.33
N ARG A 118 17.07 -13.63 19.30
CA ARG A 118 16.48 -14.89 19.77
C ARG A 118 15.57 -14.66 20.97
N SER A 119 15.94 -13.74 21.83
CA SER A 119 15.19 -13.35 23.02
C SER A 119 14.74 -11.89 22.94
N VAL A 120 13.78 -11.51 23.78
CA VAL A 120 13.32 -10.12 23.86
C VAL A 120 14.43 -9.19 24.37
N ASP A 121 15.38 -9.70 25.16
CA ASP A 121 16.56 -8.97 25.64
C ASP A 121 17.57 -8.64 24.53
N ASP A 122 17.48 -9.32 23.38
CA ASP A 122 18.35 -9.07 22.24
C ASP A 122 17.83 -7.95 21.33
N ILE A 123 16.60 -7.47 21.55
CA ILE A 123 15.99 -6.38 20.78
C ILE A 123 16.62 -5.04 21.20
N VAL A 124 16.88 -4.16 20.24
CA VAL A 124 17.50 -2.85 20.46
C VAL A 124 16.54 -1.75 19.98
N GLY A 125 16.49 -0.61 20.68
CA GLY A 125 15.79 0.62 20.27
C GLY A 125 14.27 0.62 20.39
N GLN A 126 13.69 -0.33 21.14
CA GLN A 126 12.24 -0.41 21.40
C GLN A 126 11.94 -0.49 22.91
N ASP A 127 12.69 0.25 23.72
CA ASP A 127 12.62 0.20 25.18
C ASP A 127 11.25 0.65 25.73
N ASP A 128 10.56 1.57 25.04
CA ASP A 128 9.22 2.04 25.43
C ASP A 128 8.19 0.90 25.49
N ILE A 129 8.35 -0.11 24.63
CA ILE A 129 7.43 -1.25 24.56
C ILE A 129 8.01 -2.53 25.16
N LEU A 130 9.33 -2.72 25.17
CA LEU A 130 9.98 -3.97 25.58
C LEU A 130 10.95 -3.81 26.77
N GLY A 131 11.13 -2.60 27.27
CA GLY A 131 11.98 -2.32 28.42
C GLY A 131 11.53 -3.06 29.68
N PRO A 132 12.37 -3.09 30.73
CA PRO A 132 12.12 -3.89 31.94
C PRO A 132 10.80 -3.58 32.65
N THR A 133 10.32 -2.33 32.55
CA THR A 133 9.08 -1.85 33.16
C THR A 133 7.89 -1.81 32.18
N ALA A 134 8.10 -2.16 30.91
CA ALA A 134 7.08 -2.05 29.89
C ALA A 134 5.99 -3.13 30.04
N ALA A 135 4.73 -2.75 29.77
CA ALA A 135 3.59 -3.64 29.98
C ALA A 135 3.66 -4.93 29.14
N LEU A 136 4.20 -4.87 27.92
CA LEU A 136 4.37 -6.05 27.07
C LEU A 136 5.43 -6.99 27.66
N ARG A 137 6.51 -6.46 28.24
CA ARG A 137 7.54 -7.25 28.93
C ARG A 137 6.94 -8.02 30.11
N SER A 138 6.14 -7.36 30.95
CA SER A 138 5.43 -8.02 32.05
C SER A 138 4.46 -9.09 31.55
N ALA A 139 3.73 -8.83 30.46
CA ALA A 139 2.79 -9.79 29.88
C ALA A 139 3.50 -11.06 29.34
N ILE A 140 4.69 -10.90 28.75
CA ILE A 140 5.54 -12.01 28.29
C ILE A 140 6.01 -12.86 29.48
N ILE A 141 6.55 -12.22 30.52
CA ILE A 141 7.05 -12.90 31.73
C ILE A 141 5.92 -13.66 32.44
N CYS A 142 4.73 -13.07 32.55
CA CYS A 142 3.57 -13.71 33.16
C CYS A 142 2.86 -14.74 32.26
N ASN A 143 3.36 -14.98 31.03
CA ASN A 143 2.73 -15.84 30.01
C ASN A 143 1.24 -15.50 29.78
N ARG A 144 0.92 -14.20 29.76
CA ARG A 144 -0.41 -13.64 29.52
C ARG A 144 -0.37 -12.59 28.41
N LEU A 145 0.16 -13.00 27.26
CA LEU A 145 0.29 -12.14 26.10
C LEU A 145 -1.10 -11.79 25.51
N PRO A 146 -1.46 -10.50 25.39
CA PRO A 146 -2.64 -10.09 24.63
C PRO A 146 -2.39 -10.24 23.12
N SER A 147 -3.45 -10.26 22.32
CA SER A 147 -3.30 -10.07 20.87
C SER A 147 -2.80 -8.64 20.60
N ILE A 148 -1.84 -8.50 19.69
CA ILE A 148 -1.17 -7.23 19.38
C ILE A 148 -1.07 -6.99 17.87
N VAL A 149 -0.98 -5.72 17.50
CA VAL A 149 -0.60 -5.29 16.15
C VAL A 149 0.65 -4.41 16.28
N LEU A 150 1.76 -4.87 15.71
CA LEU A 150 3.01 -4.14 15.60
C LEU A 150 2.95 -3.25 14.36
N TRP A 151 2.95 -1.94 14.58
CA TRP A 151 2.91 -0.94 13.52
C TRP A 151 4.18 -0.12 13.52
N GLY A 152 4.86 -0.01 12.38
CA GLY A 152 5.99 0.89 12.24
C GLY A 152 6.75 0.69 10.94
N PRO A 153 7.75 1.54 10.65
CA PRO A 153 8.48 1.50 9.39
C PRO A 153 9.21 0.17 9.15
N PRO A 154 9.65 -0.12 7.90
CA PRO A 154 10.50 -1.28 7.64
C PRO A 154 11.78 -1.24 8.49
N GLY A 155 12.29 -2.42 8.84
CA GLY A 155 13.55 -2.53 9.58
C GLY A 155 13.53 -2.21 11.06
N THR A 156 12.37 -1.86 11.65
CA THR A 156 12.23 -1.60 13.11
C THR A 156 12.13 -2.86 13.96
N GLY A 157 12.10 -4.05 13.34
CA GLY A 157 12.14 -5.33 14.05
C GLY A 157 10.80 -6.00 14.29
N LYS A 158 9.69 -5.61 13.64
CA LYS A 158 8.35 -6.26 13.79
C LYS A 158 8.40 -7.80 13.81
N THR A 159 8.95 -8.40 12.75
CA THR A 159 9.08 -9.87 12.63
C THR A 159 10.03 -10.46 13.68
N SER A 160 11.12 -9.76 14.02
CA SER A 160 12.09 -10.18 15.03
C SER A 160 11.48 -10.16 16.43
N ILE A 161 10.71 -9.14 16.78
CA ILE A 161 9.99 -9.01 18.05
C ILE A 161 9.00 -10.16 18.19
N ALA A 162 8.20 -10.45 17.15
CA ALA A 162 7.24 -11.55 17.20
C ALA A 162 7.91 -12.91 17.46
N ARG A 163 9.04 -13.19 16.79
CA ARG A 163 9.83 -14.41 17.02
C ARG A 163 10.45 -14.43 18.41
N ALA A 164 11.02 -13.32 18.87
CA ALA A 164 11.61 -13.20 20.20
C ALA A 164 10.58 -13.44 21.32
N ILE A 165 9.36 -12.89 21.15
CA ILE A 165 8.22 -13.14 22.05
C ILE A 165 7.88 -14.63 22.05
N ALA A 166 7.74 -15.24 20.87
CA ALA A 166 7.40 -16.66 20.76
C ALA A 166 8.43 -17.58 21.40
N ASN A 167 9.72 -17.26 21.28
CA ASN A 167 10.82 -18.01 21.92
C ASN A 167 10.90 -17.79 23.44
N SER A 168 10.44 -16.64 23.93
CA SER A 168 10.46 -16.31 25.36
C SER A 168 9.28 -16.92 26.12
N ILE A 169 8.23 -17.34 25.41
CA ILE A 169 7.11 -18.08 25.99
C ILE A 169 7.48 -19.56 26.06
N GLU A 170 7.12 -20.25 27.15
CA GLU A 170 7.39 -21.68 27.32
C GLU A 170 6.89 -22.50 26.12
N ALA A 171 7.83 -23.07 25.35
CA ALA A 171 7.57 -23.90 24.17
C ALA A 171 6.69 -25.14 24.46
N SER A 172 6.58 -25.55 25.72
CA SER A 172 5.68 -26.62 26.16
C SER A 172 4.20 -26.22 26.13
N LYS A 173 3.89 -24.91 26.18
CA LYS A 173 2.53 -24.35 26.30
C LYS A 173 2.01 -23.67 25.03
N SER A 174 2.89 -23.27 24.11
CA SER A 174 2.48 -22.58 22.89
C SER A 174 3.19 -23.00 21.61
N ARG A 175 2.45 -23.05 20.50
CA ARG A 175 2.96 -23.25 19.14
C ARG A 175 3.08 -21.91 18.43
N PHE A 176 4.20 -21.65 17.76
CA PHE A 176 4.33 -20.50 16.87
C PHE A 176 3.94 -20.87 15.43
N VAL A 177 3.12 -20.04 14.79
CA VAL A 177 2.75 -20.18 13.38
C VAL A 177 3.04 -18.86 12.67
N TYR A 178 3.78 -18.91 11.58
CA TYR A 178 4.07 -17.78 10.72
C TYR A 178 3.17 -17.82 9.48
N LEU A 179 2.56 -16.68 9.17
CA LEU A 179 1.74 -16.49 7.99
C LEU A 179 2.12 -15.14 7.36
N SER A 180 2.28 -15.08 6.04
CA SER A 180 2.56 -13.83 5.31
C SER A 180 1.36 -13.48 4.46
N ALA A 181 0.76 -12.31 4.66
CA ALA A 181 -0.40 -11.89 3.89
C ALA A 181 -0.10 -11.64 2.41
N VAL A 182 1.18 -11.55 2.04
CA VAL A 182 1.63 -11.43 0.64
C VAL A 182 1.54 -12.76 -0.10
N THR A 183 1.86 -13.87 0.58
CA THR A 183 1.94 -15.19 -0.06
C THR A 183 0.77 -16.11 0.30
N SER A 184 -0.01 -15.77 1.33
CA SER A 184 -1.04 -16.64 1.87
C SER A 184 -2.43 -16.31 1.32
N GLY A 185 -3.13 -17.33 0.83
CA GLY A 185 -4.49 -17.21 0.34
C GLY A 185 -5.54 -17.43 1.44
N VAL A 186 -6.82 -17.41 1.03
CA VAL A 186 -7.97 -17.69 1.92
C VAL A 186 -7.90 -19.11 2.52
N LYS A 187 -7.37 -20.07 1.75
CA LYS A 187 -7.22 -21.46 2.19
C LYS A 187 -6.22 -21.58 3.34
N ASP A 188 -5.05 -20.98 3.22
CA ASP A 188 -3.99 -21.05 4.24
C ASP A 188 -4.48 -20.45 5.57
N VAL A 189 -5.23 -19.34 5.50
CA VAL A 189 -5.86 -18.72 6.67
C VAL A 189 -6.83 -19.70 7.35
N ARG A 190 -7.70 -20.35 6.57
CA ARG A 190 -8.68 -21.32 7.09
C ARG A 190 -7.99 -22.53 7.73
N ASP A 191 -6.96 -23.07 7.06
CA ASP A 191 -6.22 -24.23 7.54
C ASP A 191 -5.53 -23.94 8.89
N VAL A 192 -4.97 -22.74 9.06
CA VAL A 192 -4.37 -22.28 10.32
C VAL A 192 -5.42 -22.08 11.42
N VAL A 193 -6.57 -21.50 11.09
CA VAL A 193 -7.69 -21.27 12.02
C VAL A 193 -8.22 -22.61 12.55
N ASP A 194 -8.49 -23.56 11.66
CA ASP A 194 -9.01 -24.88 12.01
C ASP A 194 -8.01 -25.68 12.84
N GLU A 195 -6.73 -25.62 12.47
CA GLU A 195 -5.67 -26.31 13.20
C GLU A 195 -5.48 -25.73 14.61
N ALA A 196 -5.49 -24.40 14.77
CA ALA A 196 -5.38 -23.76 16.07
C ALA A 196 -6.52 -24.19 17.02
N ARG A 197 -7.75 -24.24 16.50
CA ARG A 197 -8.91 -24.72 17.27
C ARG A 197 -8.76 -26.19 17.68
N ARG A 198 -8.33 -27.06 16.76
CA ARG A 198 -8.07 -28.49 17.06
C ARG A 198 -7.03 -28.67 18.15
N GLN A 199 -5.93 -27.94 18.09
CA GLN A 199 -4.83 -28.06 19.06
C GLN A 199 -5.23 -27.63 20.47
N LYS A 200 -6.06 -26.58 20.58
CA LYS A 200 -6.58 -26.15 21.86
C LYS A 200 -7.47 -27.22 22.51
N VAL A 201 -8.38 -27.82 21.73
CA VAL A 201 -9.28 -28.88 22.22
C VAL A 201 -8.52 -30.15 22.61
N LYS A 202 -7.54 -30.57 21.79
CA LYS A 202 -6.83 -31.84 22.01
C LYS A 202 -5.72 -31.78 23.06
N GLY A 203 -5.05 -30.64 23.22
CA GLY A 203 -3.83 -30.56 24.02
C GLY A 203 -3.73 -29.34 24.93
N GLY A 204 -4.74 -28.47 24.98
CA GLY A 204 -4.71 -27.24 25.80
C GLY A 204 -3.64 -26.23 25.39
N LYS A 205 -2.95 -26.46 24.26
CA LYS A 205 -1.87 -25.60 23.77
C LYS A 205 -2.46 -24.40 23.04
N ARG A 206 -1.99 -23.21 23.40
CA ARG A 206 -2.33 -21.97 22.68
C ARG A 206 -1.45 -21.83 21.44
N THR A 207 -1.95 -21.18 20.40
CA THR A 207 -1.16 -20.89 19.20
C THR A 207 -0.84 -19.41 19.13
N VAL A 208 0.44 -19.04 19.05
CA VAL A 208 0.87 -17.68 18.72
C VAL A 208 0.90 -17.57 17.21
N LEU A 209 -0.06 -16.87 16.64
CA LEU A 209 -0.19 -16.67 15.19
C LEU A 209 0.43 -15.32 14.83
N PHE A 210 1.55 -15.35 14.11
CA PHE A 210 2.13 -14.16 13.52
C PHE A 210 1.66 -13.99 12.07
N VAL A 211 1.13 -12.81 11.75
CA VAL A 211 0.71 -12.43 10.40
C VAL A 211 1.52 -11.23 9.95
N ASP A 212 2.44 -11.42 9.00
CA ASP A 212 3.20 -10.34 8.39
C ASP A 212 2.40 -9.63 7.29
N GLU A 213 2.61 -8.33 7.17
CA GLU A 213 1.91 -7.42 6.25
C GLU A 213 0.37 -7.55 6.29
N VAL A 214 -0.20 -7.62 7.50
CA VAL A 214 -1.64 -7.90 7.73
C VAL A 214 -2.58 -6.95 6.98
N HIS A 215 -2.15 -5.73 6.65
CA HIS A 215 -2.91 -4.75 5.85
C HIS A 215 -3.25 -5.24 4.43
N ARG A 216 -2.56 -6.27 3.92
CA ARG A 216 -2.81 -6.87 2.60
C ARG A 216 -4.02 -7.80 2.59
N PHE A 217 -4.50 -8.25 3.75
CA PHE A 217 -5.68 -9.09 3.81
C PHE A 217 -6.97 -8.32 3.61
N ASN A 218 -7.86 -8.92 2.83
CA ASN A 218 -9.21 -8.39 2.67
C ASN A 218 -10.04 -8.57 3.95
N LYS A 219 -11.18 -7.88 4.02
CA LYS A 219 -12.08 -7.91 5.17
C LYS A 219 -12.48 -9.33 5.62
N SER A 220 -12.83 -10.20 4.67
CA SER A 220 -13.25 -11.58 4.99
C SER A 220 -12.13 -12.42 5.60
N GLN A 221 -10.89 -12.27 5.12
CA GLN A 221 -9.72 -12.92 5.71
C GLN A 221 -9.47 -12.41 7.14
N GLN A 222 -9.62 -11.10 7.39
CA GLN A 222 -9.48 -10.54 8.73
C GLN A 222 -10.59 -11.01 9.69
N ASP A 223 -11.84 -11.04 9.23
CA ASP A 223 -13.00 -11.51 10.01
C ASP A 223 -12.84 -12.98 10.46
N SER A 224 -12.13 -13.79 9.67
CA SER A 224 -11.89 -15.20 9.97
C SER A 224 -11.07 -15.44 11.25
N PHE A 225 -10.29 -14.45 11.70
CA PHE A 225 -9.51 -14.55 12.95
C PHE A 225 -10.32 -14.22 14.21
N LEU A 226 -11.44 -13.50 14.10
CA LEU A 226 -12.14 -12.95 15.28
C LEU A 226 -12.62 -14.04 16.25
N PRO A 227 -13.29 -15.14 15.81
CA PRO A 227 -13.82 -16.13 16.75
C PRO A 227 -12.73 -16.84 17.55
N ILE A 228 -11.58 -17.10 16.92
CA ILE A 228 -10.46 -17.82 17.55
C ILE A 228 -9.58 -16.92 18.43
N ILE A 229 -9.62 -15.60 18.22
CA ILE A 229 -9.04 -14.64 19.15
C ILE A 229 -9.91 -14.54 20.41
N GLU A 230 -11.23 -14.42 20.24
CA GLU A 230 -12.18 -14.30 21.36
C GLU A 230 -12.21 -15.54 22.25
N ASP A 231 -12.26 -16.73 21.63
CA ASP A 231 -12.28 -17.96 22.42
C ASP A 231 -10.91 -18.20 23.09
N GLY A 232 -9.82 -17.59 22.61
CA GLY A 232 -8.46 -17.74 23.11
C GLY A 232 -7.69 -18.94 22.52
N SER A 233 -8.09 -19.44 21.35
CA SER A 233 -7.34 -20.47 20.59
C SER A 233 -6.03 -19.92 20.06
N ILE A 234 -6.04 -18.65 19.64
CA ILE A 234 -4.83 -17.95 19.19
C ILE A 234 -4.54 -16.72 20.04
N VAL A 235 -3.25 -16.42 20.16
CA VAL A 235 -2.74 -15.08 20.45
C VAL A 235 -2.26 -14.50 19.13
N PHE A 236 -2.94 -13.46 18.66
CA PHE A 236 -2.68 -12.86 17.34
C PHE A 236 -1.58 -11.82 17.44
N ILE A 237 -0.59 -11.87 16.55
CA ILE A 237 0.44 -10.86 16.39
C ILE A 237 0.45 -10.43 14.92
N GLY A 238 -0.18 -9.30 14.61
CA GLY A 238 -0.14 -8.70 13.28
C GLY A 238 1.06 -7.77 13.14
N ALA A 239 1.70 -7.73 11.98
CA ALA A 239 2.71 -6.73 11.64
C ALA A 239 2.28 -5.93 10.40
N THR A 240 2.44 -4.61 10.44
CA THR A 240 2.12 -3.72 9.32
C THR A 240 3.06 -2.53 9.27
N THR A 241 3.42 -2.11 8.05
CA THR A 241 4.09 -0.83 7.78
C THR A 241 3.09 0.32 7.60
N GLU A 242 1.89 0.00 7.13
CA GLU A 242 0.79 0.94 6.92
C GLU A 242 0.01 1.19 8.21
N ASN A 243 -0.59 2.38 8.32
CA ASN A 243 -1.37 2.75 9.49
C ASN A 243 -2.59 1.80 9.65
N PRO A 244 -2.70 1.11 10.80
CA PRO A 244 -3.70 0.06 10.99
C PRO A 244 -5.13 0.57 10.94
N SER A 245 -5.41 1.85 11.24
CA SER A 245 -6.79 2.38 11.23
C SER A 245 -7.42 2.47 9.84
N PHE A 246 -6.62 2.49 8.78
CA PHE A 246 -7.12 2.56 7.40
C PHE A 246 -7.34 1.18 6.77
N HIS A 247 -6.52 0.20 7.14
CA HIS A 247 -6.47 -1.10 6.45
C HIS A 247 -7.00 -2.27 7.28
N LEU A 248 -7.00 -2.13 8.62
CA LEU A 248 -7.55 -3.16 9.50
C LEU A 248 -8.98 -2.85 9.90
N ILE A 249 -9.78 -3.90 9.99
CA ILE A 249 -11.18 -3.78 10.39
C ILE A 249 -11.30 -3.42 11.88
N ASN A 250 -12.26 -2.55 12.21
CA ASN A 250 -12.53 -2.15 13.60
C ASN A 250 -12.73 -3.34 14.57
N PRO A 251 -13.42 -4.44 14.19
CA PRO A 251 -13.53 -5.62 15.05
C PRO A 251 -12.19 -6.23 15.44
N LEU A 252 -11.21 -6.28 14.54
CA LEU A 252 -9.87 -6.82 14.83
C LEU A 252 -9.10 -5.85 15.74
N LEU A 253 -9.15 -4.55 15.44
CA LEU A 253 -8.52 -3.51 16.26
C LEU A 253 -9.06 -3.47 17.68
N SER A 254 -10.37 -3.68 17.87
CA SER A 254 -10.98 -3.70 19.21
C SER A 254 -10.50 -4.87 20.08
N ARG A 255 -9.94 -5.93 19.48
CA ARG A 255 -9.44 -7.14 20.17
C ARG A 255 -7.92 -7.20 20.28
N CYS A 256 -7.23 -6.25 19.66
CA CYS A 256 -5.78 -6.20 19.60
C CYS A 256 -5.26 -4.89 20.18
N ARG A 257 -4.15 -4.96 20.92
CA ARG A 257 -3.42 -3.75 21.31
C ARG A 257 -2.50 -3.31 20.17
N VAL A 258 -2.69 -2.10 19.66
CA VAL A 258 -1.77 -1.51 18.68
C VAL A 258 -0.54 -1.00 19.41
N LEU A 259 0.64 -1.43 18.96
CA LEU A 259 1.94 -1.02 19.47
C LEU A 259 2.75 -0.41 18.33
N THR A 260 3.07 0.88 18.49
CA THR A 260 3.86 1.62 17.51
C THR A 260 5.35 1.39 17.77
N LEU A 261 6.09 1.06 16.71
CA LEU A 261 7.54 0.91 16.70
C LEU A 261 8.16 2.16 16.07
N ASN A 262 9.13 2.75 16.78
CA ASN A 262 9.84 3.92 16.29
C ASN A 262 11.01 3.52 15.39
N PRO A 263 11.41 4.37 14.42
CA PRO A 263 12.72 4.24 13.76
C PRO A 263 13.83 4.14 14.80
N LEU A 264 14.80 3.26 14.56
CA LEU A 264 15.90 3.07 15.50
C LEU A 264 16.82 4.30 15.53
N HIS A 265 17.26 4.69 16.72
CA HIS A 265 18.22 5.78 16.86
C HIS A 265 19.57 5.36 16.26
N PRO A 266 20.39 6.28 15.71
CA PRO A 266 21.72 5.92 15.18
C PRO A 266 22.58 5.12 16.19
N GLY A 267 22.52 5.47 17.47
CA GLY A 267 23.20 4.71 18.53
C GLY A 267 22.75 3.25 18.66
N ASP A 268 21.46 2.97 18.45
CA ASP A 268 20.91 1.61 18.47
C ASP A 268 21.38 0.80 17.26
N ILE A 269 21.41 1.44 16.08
CA ILE A 269 21.93 0.83 14.86
C ILE A 269 23.42 0.54 15.01
N ALA A 270 24.22 1.47 15.52
CA ALA A 270 25.65 1.28 15.77
C ALA A 270 25.89 0.09 16.71
N ARG A 271 25.09 -0.04 17.79
CA ARG A 271 25.15 -1.19 18.69
C ARG A 271 24.83 -2.51 17.99
N LEU A 272 23.84 -2.53 17.09
CA LEU A 272 23.48 -3.68 16.28
C LEU A 272 24.60 -4.07 15.29
N LEU A 273 25.22 -3.08 14.65
CA LEU A 273 26.33 -3.29 13.72
C LEU A 273 27.56 -3.85 14.46
N ARG A 274 27.96 -3.28 15.60
CA ARG A 274 29.05 -3.82 16.43
C ARG A 274 28.80 -5.27 16.80
N ARG A 275 27.57 -5.59 17.23
CA ARG A 275 27.17 -6.97 17.56
C ARG A 275 27.34 -7.91 16.36
N ALA A 276 27.07 -7.45 15.14
CA ALA A 276 27.25 -8.25 13.93
C ALA A 276 28.71 -8.41 13.51
N VAL A 277 29.57 -7.45 13.83
CA VAL A 277 31.02 -7.54 13.59
C VAL A 277 31.68 -8.49 14.60
N ASP A 278 31.30 -8.40 15.88
CA ASP A 278 31.93 -9.14 16.97
C ASP A 278 31.46 -10.60 17.10
N ASP A 279 30.26 -10.94 16.61
CA ASP A 279 29.70 -12.29 16.70
C ASP A 279 30.38 -13.25 15.70
N LEU A 280 31.27 -14.11 16.19
CA LEU A 280 32.02 -15.06 15.36
C LEU A 280 31.18 -16.25 14.84
N GLU A 281 30.00 -16.51 15.42
CA GLU A 281 29.17 -17.67 15.05
C GLU A 281 28.11 -17.32 14.00
N LYS A 282 27.54 -16.11 14.11
CA LYS A 282 26.42 -15.65 13.27
C LYS A 282 26.74 -14.41 12.47
N GLY A 283 27.71 -13.63 12.95
CA GLY A 283 28.05 -12.33 12.40
C GLY A 283 28.79 -12.39 11.08
N LEU A 284 29.44 -11.28 10.78
CA LEU A 284 29.96 -10.96 9.46
C LEU A 284 31.15 -11.83 9.06
N SER A 285 31.95 -12.29 10.04
CA SER A 285 33.09 -13.17 9.79
C SER A 285 32.70 -14.45 9.05
N ARG A 286 31.47 -14.92 9.26
CA ARG A 286 30.93 -16.10 8.59
C ARG A 286 30.46 -15.81 7.15
N SER A 287 30.11 -14.56 6.80
CA SER A 287 29.82 -14.17 5.41
C SER A 287 31.05 -14.29 4.51
N ILE A 288 32.23 -14.00 5.07
CA ILE A 288 33.49 -13.86 4.31
C ILE A 288 34.47 -15.01 4.60
N GLY A 289 34.24 -15.77 5.69
CA GLY A 289 35.13 -16.84 6.13
C GLY A 289 36.43 -16.34 6.79
N MET A 290 36.51 -15.05 7.09
CA MET A 290 37.68 -14.38 7.69
C MET A 290 37.25 -13.28 8.65
N ARG A 291 38.16 -12.85 9.54
CA ARG A 291 37.90 -11.72 10.42
C ARG A 291 37.88 -10.42 9.60
N VAL A 292 36.88 -9.59 9.86
CA VAL A 292 36.72 -8.27 9.25
C VAL A 292 36.89 -7.24 10.35
N GLU A 293 37.68 -6.21 10.08
CA GLU A 293 37.93 -5.10 10.98
C GLU A 293 37.20 -3.85 10.46
N PHE A 294 36.54 -3.16 11.39
CA PHE A 294 35.84 -1.91 11.14
C PHE A 294 36.37 -0.84 12.08
N ASP A 295 36.65 0.34 11.53
CA ASP A 295 36.85 1.54 12.32
C ASP A 295 35.49 2.06 12.83
N GLU A 296 35.44 2.62 14.03
CA GLU A 296 34.18 3.16 14.60
C GLU A 296 33.55 4.24 13.69
N GLU A 297 34.36 5.02 12.97
CA GLU A 297 33.88 6.02 12.00
C GLU A 297 33.01 5.40 10.89
N VAL A 298 33.30 4.16 10.50
CA VAL A 298 32.55 3.43 9.47
C VAL A 298 31.19 2.99 10.01
N LEU A 299 31.14 2.52 11.26
CA LEU A 299 29.91 2.11 11.92
C LEU A 299 29.00 3.31 12.21
N ASP A 300 29.59 4.42 12.67
CA ASP A 300 28.89 5.68 12.90
C ASP A 300 28.32 6.23 11.59
N PHE A 301 29.11 6.20 10.51
CA PHE A 301 28.64 6.60 9.18
C PHE A 301 27.46 5.75 8.72
N LEU A 302 27.57 4.42 8.74
CA LEU A 302 26.47 3.52 8.38
C LEU A 302 25.22 3.78 9.24
N SER A 303 25.40 3.92 10.55
CA SER A 303 24.29 4.13 11.49
C SER A 303 23.49 5.40 11.21
N SER A 304 24.18 6.48 10.83
CA SER A 304 23.57 7.77 10.49
C SER A 304 22.84 7.76 9.15
N GLN A 305 23.33 6.97 8.18
CA GLN A 305 22.81 6.97 6.81
C GLN A 305 21.66 5.98 6.56
N CYS A 306 21.45 5.02 7.46
CA CYS A 306 20.40 4.00 7.30
C CYS A 306 19.01 4.45 7.74
N GLY A 307 18.85 5.69 8.24
CA GLY A 307 17.57 6.30 8.62
C GLY A 307 16.74 5.45 9.58
N GLY A 308 17.38 4.76 10.52
CA GLY A 308 16.72 3.91 11.52
C GLY A 308 16.20 2.54 11.05
N ASP A 309 16.64 2.03 9.89
CA ASP A 309 16.31 0.68 9.40
C ASP A 309 17.47 -0.29 9.64
N ALA A 310 17.29 -1.25 10.55
CA ALA A 310 18.33 -2.23 10.89
C ALA A 310 18.63 -3.23 9.75
N ARG A 311 17.65 -3.56 8.91
CA ARG A 311 17.85 -4.49 7.80
C ARG A 311 18.74 -3.85 6.74
N VAL A 312 18.47 -2.58 6.40
CA VAL A 312 19.32 -1.80 5.48
C VAL A 312 20.73 -1.69 6.05
N ALA A 313 20.87 -1.39 7.34
CA ALA A 313 22.18 -1.26 7.99
C ALA A 313 23.00 -2.56 7.94
N LEU A 314 22.39 -3.70 8.30
CA LEU A 314 23.07 -5.01 8.28
C LEU A 314 23.41 -5.46 6.85
N ASN A 315 22.53 -5.21 5.88
CA ASN A 315 22.82 -5.52 4.48
C ASN A 315 23.95 -4.64 3.93
N ALA A 316 23.94 -3.34 4.23
CA ALA A 316 25.01 -2.44 3.82
C ALA A 316 26.35 -2.87 4.43
N LEU A 317 26.37 -3.23 5.71
CA LEU A 317 27.55 -3.78 6.38
C LEU A 317 28.09 -5.03 5.67
N GLU A 318 27.21 -5.98 5.34
CA GLU A 318 27.57 -7.22 4.65
C GLU A 318 28.13 -6.94 3.24
N VAL A 319 27.48 -6.06 2.48
CA VAL A 319 27.93 -5.67 1.13
C VAL A 319 29.27 -4.94 1.18
N SER A 320 29.47 -3.98 2.09
CA SER A 320 30.74 -3.27 2.23
C SER A 320 31.90 -4.21 2.53
N ALA A 321 31.67 -5.23 3.35
CA ALA A 321 32.67 -6.21 3.68
C ALA A 321 32.98 -7.15 2.50
N ILE A 322 31.97 -7.57 1.73
CA ILE A 322 32.14 -8.35 0.50
C ILE A 322 32.92 -7.54 -0.55
N THR A 323 32.57 -6.27 -0.75
CA THR A 323 33.26 -5.36 -1.68
C THR A 323 34.72 -5.18 -1.29
N SER A 324 35.01 -4.96 0.00
CA SER A 324 36.40 -4.85 0.46
C SER A 324 37.17 -6.16 0.28
N PHE A 325 36.55 -7.31 0.58
CA PHE A 325 37.17 -8.62 0.36
C PHE A 325 37.49 -8.90 -1.11
N ALA A 326 36.58 -8.56 -2.04
CA ALA A 326 36.79 -8.75 -3.47
C ALA A 326 38.01 -7.95 -3.99
N ARG A 327 38.23 -6.74 -3.48
CA ARG A 327 39.42 -5.94 -3.81
C ARG A 327 40.71 -6.56 -3.30
N LEU A 328 40.69 -7.18 -2.11
CA LEU A 328 41.86 -7.88 -1.56
C LEU A 328 42.25 -9.11 -2.38
N GLN A 329 41.29 -9.87 -2.90
CA GLN A 329 41.55 -11.00 -3.81
C GLN A 329 42.13 -10.56 -5.17
N GLY A 330 41.80 -9.36 -5.64
CA GLY A 330 42.36 -8.76 -6.86
C GLY A 330 43.75 -8.11 -6.70
N GLY A 331 44.19 -7.86 -5.45
CA GLY A 331 45.48 -7.25 -5.13
C GLY A 331 46.52 -8.27 -4.65
N LYS A 332 47.80 -8.07 -4.98
CA LYS A 332 48.93 -8.91 -4.52
C LYS A 332 49.28 -8.68 -3.03
N GLY A 333 48.31 -8.73 -2.13
CA GLY A 333 48.48 -8.46 -0.70
C GLY A 333 48.02 -9.62 0.19
N SER A 334 48.96 -10.24 0.90
CA SER A 334 48.68 -11.26 1.93
C SER A 334 48.24 -10.59 3.24
N SER A 335 47.05 -9.99 3.29
CA SER A 335 46.45 -9.52 4.55
C SER A 335 45.63 -10.63 5.21
N SER A 336 45.76 -10.77 6.54
CA SER A 336 45.01 -11.76 7.34
C SER A 336 43.63 -11.27 7.79
N ALA A 337 43.31 -9.99 7.55
CA ALA A 337 42.04 -9.36 7.87
C ALA A 337 41.57 -8.43 6.74
N VAL A 338 40.25 -8.33 6.58
CA VAL A 338 39.59 -7.39 5.66
C VAL A 338 39.33 -6.10 6.41
N VAL A 339 39.90 -4.97 5.96
CA VAL A 339 39.63 -3.65 6.52
C VAL A 339 38.60 -2.95 5.63
N VAL A 340 37.47 -2.54 6.20
CA VAL A 340 36.39 -1.86 5.46
C VAL A 340 36.54 -0.35 5.64
N THR A 341 36.49 0.41 4.55
CA THR A 341 36.60 1.87 4.59
C THR A 341 35.24 2.56 4.45
N VAL A 342 35.19 3.86 4.74
CA VAL A 342 33.97 4.67 4.56
C VAL A 342 33.53 4.69 3.09
N GLU A 343 34.46 4.67 2.14
CA GLU A 343 34.16 4.63 0.70
C GLU A 343 33.40 3.36 0.31
N ASP A 344 33.73 2.22 0.93
CA ASP A 344 33.03 0.94 0.70
C ASP A 344 31.60 0.98 1.21
N THR A 345 31.37 1.71 2.29
CA THR A 345 30.03 1.93 2.83
C THR A 345 29.22 2.93 2.02
N LYS A 346 29.87 3.96 1.46
CA LYS A 346 29.23 4.86 0.50
C LYS A 346 28.78 4.08 -0.73
N GLU A 347 29.62 3.24 -1.31
CA GLU A 347 29.26 2.43 -2.48
C GLU A 347 28.11 1.46 -2.17
N ALA A 348 28.16 0.77 -1.02
CA ALA A 348 27.08 -0.12 -0.58
C ALA A 348 25.75 0.62 -0.39
N LEU A 349 25.80 1.83 0.21
CA LEU A 349 24.62 2.68 0.42
C LEU A 349 24.15 3.39 -0.86
N HIS A 350 25.04 3.67 -1.83
CA HIS A 350 24.76 4.38 -3.08
C HIS A 350 23.82 3.61 -4.03
N SER A 351 23.50 2.36 -3.71
CA SER A 351 22.28 1.69 -4.18
C SER A 351 20.98 2.34 -3.66
N LYS A 352 21.03 3.62 -3.23
CA LYS A 352 19.99 4.36 -2.50
C LYS A 352 18.64 4.22 -3.19
N HIS A 353 17.78 3.42 -2.57
CA HIS A 353 16.40 3.81 -2.40
C HIS A 353 16.41 5.07 -1.52
N ILE A 354 16.23 6.24 -2.12
CA ILE A 354 15.72 7.39 -1.38
C ILE A 354 14.52 6.84 -0.61
N LYS A 355 14.57 6.91 0.73
CA LYS A 355 13.52 6.36 1.57
C LYS A 355 12.23 7.08 1.23
N TYR A 356 11.46 6.38 0.42
CA TYR A 356 10.13 6.73 0.08
C TYR A 356 9.32 5.46 0.21
N GLY A 357 8.86 5.23 1.44
CA GLY A 357 7.76 4.32 1.61
C GLY A 357 6.55 4.98 0.96
N ARG A 358 6.18 4.55 -0.25
CA ARG A 358 4.86 4.82 -0.86
C ARG A 358 3.67 4.46 0.06
N ALA A 359 3.92 3.88 1.23
CA ALA A 359 2.97 3.24 2.13
C ALA A 359 3.23 3.56 3.61
N GLY A 360 3.41 4.84 3.99
CA GLY A 360 3.64 5.20 5.41
C GLY A 360 3.40 6.66 5.75
N ASP A 361 3.36 6.97 7.06
CA ASP A 361 3.11 8.30 7.63
C ASP A 361 3.95 9.43 7.02
N GLU A 362 5.15 9.13 6.53
CA GLU A 362 6.02 10.10 5.86
C GLU A 362 5.40 10.63 4.55
N HIS A 363 4.72 9.78 3.77
CA HIS A 363 3.93 10.20 2.62
C HIS A 363 2.81 11.17 3.04
N CYS A 364 2.09 10.86 4.13
CA CYS A 364 1.05 11.74 4.69
C CYS A 364 1.64 13.07 5.20
N ASN A 365 2.83 13.04 5.80
CA ASN A 365 3.51 14.21 6.30
C ASN A 365 3.96 15.12 5.16
N LEU A 366 4.52 14.57 4.08
CA LEU A 366 4.99 15.35 2.93
C LEU A 366 3.83 15.99 2.15
N ILE A 367 2.77 15.23 1.82
CA ILE A 367 1.60 15.82 1.17
C ILE A 367 0.90 16.84 2.08
N GLY A 368 0.89 16.56 3.40
CA GLY A 368 0.37 17.47 4.41
C GLY A 368 1.18 18.75 4.53
N ALA A 369 2.50 18.69 4.36
CA ALA A 369 3.38 19.85 4.34
C ALA A 369 3.18 20.67 3.06
N LEU A 370 3.12 20.02 1.90
CA LEU A 370 2.80 20.65 0.61
C LEU A 370 1.48 21.44 0.68
N HIS A 371 0.40 20.83 1.16
CA HIS A 371 -0.90 21.49 1.33
C HIS A 371 -0.85 22.67 2.28
N LYS A 372 -0.19 22.51 3.44
CA LYS A 372 -0.07 23.59 4.43
C LYS A 372 0.74 24.76 3.89
N SER A 373 1.83 24.51 3.15
CA SER A 373 2.62 25.55 2.50
C SER A 373 1.81 26.32 1.45
N MET A 374 1.04 25.62 0.60
CA MET A 374 0.15 26.29 -0.36
C MET A 374 -0.93 27.10 0.35
N ARG A 375 -1.55 26.56 1.41
CA ARG A 375 -2.56 27.27 2.22
C ARG A 375 -2.00 28.51 2.90
N GLY A 376 -0.76 28.44 3.37
CA GLY A 376 0.00 29.56 3.92
C GLY A 376 0.57 30.52 2.87
N SER A 377 0.25 30.31 1.58
CA SER A 377 0.73 31.10 0.45
C SER A 377 2.26 31.18 0.31
N ASP A 378 2.97 30.16 0.79
CA ASP A 378 4.42 30.02 0.61
C ASP A 378 4.73 29.11 -0.58
N ALA A 379 4.87 29.71 -1.76
CA ALA A 379 5.17 29.00 -3.01
C ALA A 379 6.54 28.31 -2.97
N ASN A 380 7.54 28.89 -2.30
CA ASN A 380 8.89 28.34 -2.24
C ASN A 380 8.90 27.04 -1.41
N ALA A 381 8.30 27.08 -0.22
CA ALA A 381 8.17 25.88 0.61
C ALA A 381 7.31 24.81 -0.08
N ALA A 382 6.23 25.20 -0.76
CA ALA A 382 5.38 24.27 -1.49
C ALA A 382 6.16 23.54 -2.61
N ILE A 383 6.92 24.28 -3.43
CA ILE A 383 7.76 23.67 -4.48
C ILE A 383 8.83 22.76 -3.87
N PHE A 384 9.43 23.12 -2.72
CA PHE A 384 10.39 22.27 -2.03
C PHE A 384 9.77 20.93 -1.60
N TRP A 385 8.59 20.94 -0.99
CA TRP A 385 7.90 19.71 -0.59
C TRP A 385 7.48 18.87 -1.79
N LEU A 386 7.03 19.50 -2.88
CA LEU A 386 6.78 18.82 -4.15
C LEU A 386 8.04 18.09 -4.65
N ALA A 387 9.18 18.78 -4.73
CA ALA A 387 10.43 18.19 -5.19
C ALA A 387 10.86 17.01 -4.30
N ARG A 388 10.76 17.15 -2.97
CA ARG A 388 11.03 16.06 -2.01
C ARG A 388 10.15 14.83 -2.26
N MET A 389 8.87 15.03 -2.59
CA MET A 389 7.95 13.92 -2.92
C MET A 389 8.32 13.25 -4.25
N LEU A 390 8.66 14.04 -5.28
CA LEU A 390 9.05 13.52 -6.60
C LEU A 390 10.37 12.76 -6.55
N GLU A 391 11.39 13.29 -5.87
CA GLU A 391 12.68 12.60 -5.63
C GLU A 391 12.51 11.35 -4.76
N GLY A 392 11.48 11.34 -3.91
CA GLY A 392 11.04 10.15 -3.24
C GLY A 392 10.45 9.08 -4.18
N GLY A 393 9.90 9.45 -5.33
CA GLY A 393 9.21 8.51 -6.21
C GLY A 393 7.71 8.39 -5.90
N GLU A 394 7.13 9.45 -5.35
CA GLU A 394 5.67 9.63 -5.33
C GLU A 394 5.11 9.57 -6.74
N GLU A 395 3.89 9.06 -6.88
CA GLU A 395 3.23 9.07 -8.16
C GLU A 395 2.82 10.52 -8.51
N PRO A 396 3.23 11.09 -9.66
CA PRO A 396 2.86 12.44 -10.07
C PRO A 396 1.34 12.67 -10.10
N LEU A 397 0.59 11.65 -10.54
CA LEU A 397 -0.87 11.70 -10.60
C LEU A 397 -1.52 11.74 -9.22
N TYR A 398 -0.90 11.15 -8.20
CA TYR A 398 -1.36 11.29 -6.82
C TYR A 398 -1.29 12.76 -6.38
N ILE A 399 -0.14 13.41 -6.61
CA ILE A 399 0.04 14.82 -6.28
C ILE A 399 -0.97 15.68 -7.06
N ALA A 400 -1.10 15.46 -8.37
CA ALA A 400 -2.04 16.21 -9.19
C ALA A 400 -3.50 16.08 -8.72
N ARG A 401 -3.97 14.89 -8.29
CA ARG A 401 -5.31 14.72 -7.68
C ARG A 401 -5.48 15.58 -6.43
N ARG A 402 -4.43 15.67 -5.61
CA ARG A 402 -4.42 16.49 -4.40
C ARG A 402 -4.46 18.00 -4.71
N LEU A 403 -3.80 18.44 -5.77
CA LEU A 403 -3.90 19.82 -6.28
C LEU A 403 -5.31 20.15 -6.80
N VAL A 404 -5.95 19.22 -7.52
CA VAL A 404 -7.35 19.37 -7.98
C VAL A 404 -8.28 19.56 -6.77
N ARG A 405 -8.08 18.78 -5.71
CA ARG A 405 -8.85 18.95 -4.47
C ARG A 405 -8.58 20.31 -3.82
N PHE A 406 -7.32 20.71 -3.70
CA PHE A 406 -6.91 21.98 -3.11
C PHE A 406 -7.54 23.18 -3.84
N ALA A 407 -7.62 23.13 -5.18
CA ALA A 407 -8.21 24.19 -5.99
C ALA A 407 -9.67 24.49 -5.63
N SER A 408 -10.47 23.49 -5.28
CA SER A 408 -11.87 23.70 -4.86
C SER A 408 -12.04 23.90 -3.35
N GLU A 409 -11.13 23.36 -2.54
CA GLU A 409 -11.22 23.39 -1.08
C GLU A 409 -10.66 24.67 -0.47
N ASP A 410 -9.46 25.08 -0.91
CA ASP A 410 -8.66 26.14 -0.30
C ASP A 410 -8.62 27.42 -1.15
N VAL A 411 -8.98 27.35 -2.44
CA VAL A 411 -9.06 28.51 -3.36
C VAL A 411 -10.53 28.83 -3.69
N GLY A 412 -11.29 27.85 -4.16
CA GLY A 412 -12.74 27.94 -4.30
C GLY A 412 -13.21 29.10 -5.18
N LEU A 413 -14.22 29.85 -4.72
CA LEU A 413 -14.79 30.98 -5.46
C LEU A 413 -13.87 32.21 -5.52
N ALA A 414 -12.78 32.25 -4.75
CA ALA A 414 -11.85 33.38 -4.79
C ALA A 414 -11.05 33.42 -6.10
N ASP A 415 -10.83 32.27 -6.73
CA ASP A 415 -10.29 32.16 -8.08
C ASP A 415 -10.83 30.89 -8.75
N PRO A 416 -11.98 30.99 -9.46
CA PRO A 416 -12.60 29.86 -10.12
C PRO A 416 -11.74 29.19 -11.20
N SER A 417 -10.72 29.88 -11.72
CA SER A 417 -9.81 29.34 -12.74
C SER A 417 -8.86 28.29 -12.16
N ALA A 418 -8.68 28.27 -10.84
CA ALA A 418 -7.78 27.33 -10.16
C ALA A 418 -8.11 25.86 -10.42
N LEU A 419 -9.40 25.50 -10.46
CA LEU A 419 -9.82 24.13 -10.74
C LEU A 419 -9.41 23.74 -12.17
N THR A 420 -9.63 24.63 -13.14
CA THR A 420 -9.26 24.41 -14.55
C THR A 420 -7.76 24.24 -14.71
N GLN A 421 -6.96 25.07 -14.03
CA GLN A 421 -5.49 24.95 -14.02
C GLN A 421 -5.04 23.61 -13.43
N ALA A 422 -5.62 23.21 -12.29
CA ALA A 422 -5.27 21.94 -11.64
C ALA A 422 -5.67 20.71 -12.47
N VAL A 423 -6.83 20.73 -13.12
CA VAL A 423 -7.26 19.66 -14.04
C VAL A 423 -6.36 19.60 -15.28
N SER A 424 -5.98 20.76 -15.83
CA SER A 424 -5.05 20.82 -16.96
C SER A 424 -3.66 20.29 -16.58
N CYS A 425 -3.19 20.61 -15.37
CA CYS A 425 -1.97 20.03 -14.81
C CYS A 425 -2.07 18.51 -14.69
N TYR A 426 -3.18 17.98 -14.16
CA TYR A 426 -3.40 16.54 -14.07
C TYR A 426 -3.32 15.86 -15.44
N GLN A 427 -3.97 16.44 -16.46
CA GLN A 427 -3.91 15.93 -17.83
C GLN A 427 -2.49 15.98 -18.40
N ALA A 428 -1.76 17.08 -18.19
CA ALA A 428 -0.37 17.19 -18.63
C ALA A 428 0.51 16.12 -17.97
N CYS A 429 0.38 15.89 -16.66
CA CYS A 429 1.08 14.82 -15.96
C CYS A 429 0.75 13.43 -16.51
N HIS A 430 -0.51 13.19 -16.85
CA HIS A 430 -0.96 11.92 -17.41
C HIS A 430 -0.41 11.69 -18.82
N PHE A 431 -0.39 12.72 -19.67
CA PHE A 431 0.09 12.58 -21.06
C PHE A 431 1.61 12.54 -21.18
N ILE A 432 2.32 13.33 -20.37
CA ILE A 432 3.77 13.49 -20.49
C ILE A 432 4.52 12.50 -19.59
N GLY A 433 4.08 12.33 -18.34
CA GLY A 433 4.81 11.52 -17.35
C GLY A 433 6.09 12.17 -16.84
N MET A 434 6.84 11.43 -16.01
CA MET A 434 8.14 11.87 -15.50
C MET A 434 9.28 11.51 -16.47
N PRO A 435 10.38 12.29 -16.51
CA PRO A 435 10.68 13.43 -15.62
C PRO A 435 10.04 14.77 -16.00
N GLU A 436 9.52 14.93 -17.22
CA GLU A 436 9.17 16.24 -17.78
C GLU A 436 7.95 16.89 -17.11
N CYS A 437 6.99 16.11 -16.59
CA CYS A 437 5.81 16.67 -15.94
C CYS A 437 6.09 17.32 -14.57
N ASN A 438 7.32 17.24 -14.05
CA ASN A 438 7.70 17.88 -12.79
C ASN A 438 7.46 19.40 -12.82
N VAL A 439 7.70 20.06 -13.95
CA VAL A 439 7.52 21.50 -14.13
C VAL A 439 6.05 21.87 -14.23
N ASN A 440 5.20 21.01 -14.81
CA ASN A 440 3.75 21.21 -14.81
C ASN A 440 3.19 21.21 -13.39
N LEU A 441 3.62 20.24 -12.56
CA LEU A 441 3.26 20.20 -11.14
C LEU A 441 3.76 21.44 -10.40
N ALA A 442 5.02 21.83 -10.62
CA ALA A 442 5.59 23.01 -9.96
C ALA A 442 4.85 24.30 -10.34
N GLN A 443 4.49 24.47 -11.61
CA GLN A 443 3.69 25.60 -12.08
C GLN A 443 2.32 25.63 -11.39
N CYS A 444 1.63 24.49 -11.33
CA CYS A 444 0.31 24.41 -10.69
C CYS A 444 0.39 24.67 -9.18
N VAL A 445 1.39 24.11 -8.49
CA VAL A 445 1.66 24.37 -7.06
C VAL A 445 1.92 25.85 -6.81
N ALA A 446 2.76 26.48 -7.63
CA ALA A 446 3.05 27.91 -7.51
C ALA A 446 1.78 28.75 -7.72
N TYR A 447 0.99 28.44 -8.75
CA TYR A 447 -0.29 29.09 -9.02
C TYR A 447 -1.22 28.99 -7.79
N LEU A 448 -1.48 27.77 -7.29
CA LEU A 448 -2.39 27.55 -6.16
C LEU A 448 -1.89 28.18 -4.86
N ALA A 449 -0.57 28.19 -4.63
CA ALA A 449 0.02 28.89 -3.49
C ALA A 449 -0.21 30.41 -3.57
N LEU A 450 -0.10 31.01 -4.76
CA LEU A 450 -0.25 32.44 -4.97
C LEU A 450 -1.71 32.89 -5.14
N SER A 451 -2.65 31.99 -5.47
CA SER A 451 -4.07 32.31 -5.60
C SER A 451 -4.67 32.82 -4.27
N PRO A 452 -5.68 33.71 -4.32
CA PRO A 452 -6.43 34.09 -3.13
C PRO A 452 -7.11 32.87 -2.52
N LYS A 453 -7.17 32.80 -1.19
CA LYS A 453 -7.70 31.64 -0.47
C LYS A 453 -9.15 31.85 -0.07
N SER A 454 -9.99 30.84 -0.27
CA SER A 454 -11.36 30.80 0.24
C SER A 454 -11.79 29.36 0.48
N VAL A 455 -12.31 29.14 1.68
CA VAL A 455 -12.92 27.87 2.11
C VAL A 455 -14.44 27.95 2.13
N ALA A 456 -15.06 29.01 1.58
CA ALA A 456 -16.50 29.25 1.69
C ALA A 456 -17.34 28.09 1.13
N VAL A 457 -16.97 27.55 -0.04
CA VAL A 457 -17.65 26.41 -0.66
C VAL A 457 -17.41 25.13 0.16
N TYR A 458 -16.20 24.94 0.66
CA TYR A 458 -15.85 23.78 1.49
C TYR A 458 -16.65 23.75 2.79
N GLN A 459 -16.72 24.87 3.50
CA GLN A 459 -17.52 25.01 4.71
C GLN A 459 -19.01 24.87 4.44
N ALA A 460 -19.51 25.40 3.31
CA ALA A 460 -20.91 25.29 2.94
C ALA A 460 -21.34 23.82 2.77
N ILE A 461 -20.56 23.00 2.06
CA ILE A 461 -20.90 21.59 1.87
C ILE A 461 -20.79 20.80 3.17
N GLU A 462 -19.80 21.08 4.03
CA GLU A 462 -19.70 20.46 5.36
C GLU A 462 -20.89 20.78 6.25
N ALA A 463 -21.33 22.04 6.26
CA ALA A 463 -22.48 22.50 7.04
C ALA A 463 -23.78 21.85 6.56
N VAL A 464 -24.02 21.77 5.25
CA VAL A 464 -25.19 21.08 4.68
C VAL A 464 -25.15 19.58 5.00
N GLN A 465 -24.00 18.93 4.81
CA GLN A 465 -23.86 17.50 5.13
C GLN A 465 -24.09 17.22 6.62
N LYS A 466 -23.67 18.12 7.50
CA LYS A 466 -23.96 18.04 8.93
C LYS A 466 -25.46 18.16 9.19
N ALA A 467 -26.12 19.18 8.63
CA ALA A 467 -27.56 19.39 8.78
C ALA A 467 -28.36 18.15 8.32
N VAL A 468 -28.00 17.55 7.18
CA VAL A 468 -28.66 16.34 6.63
C VAL A 468 -28.44 15.10 7.52
N ARG A 469 -27.28 14.97 8.17
CA ARG A 469 -27.01 13.86 9.11
C ARG A 469 -27.71 14.04 10.45
N GLU A 470 -27.91 15.27 10.89
CA GLU A 470 -28.55 15.58 12.16
C GLU A 470 -30.09 15.57 12.05
N SER A 471 -30.65 15.72 10.85
CA SER A 471 -32.09 15.63 10.56
C SER A 471 -32.63 14.19 10.47
N VAL A 472 -31.91 13.18 10.99
CA VAL A 472 -32.33 11.77 10.97
C VAL A 472 -33.64 11.59 11.74
N GLY A 473 -34.73 11.39 11.00
CA GLY A 473 -36.10 11.25 11.49
C GLY A 473 -37.07 12.34 11.02
N GLY A 474 -36.55 13.43 10.43
CA GLY A 474 -37.32 14.60 9.98
C GLY A 474 -36.79 15.22 8.68
N ASN A 475 -36.23 14.41 7.77
CA ASN A 475 -35.90 14.87 6.42
C ASN A 475 -37.18 15.26 5.68
N GLU A 476 -37.55 16.52 5.75
CA GLU A 476 -38.61 17.08 4.91
C GLU A 476 -38.28 16.77 3.45
N GLY A 477 -39.27 16.23 2.75
CA GLY A 477 -39.15 16.00 1.31
C GLY A 477 -38.99 17.33 0.56
N VAL A 478 -38.61 17.24 -0.70
CA VAL A 478 -38.53 18.41 -1.60
C VAL A 478 -39.87 19.18 -1.55
N PRO A 479 -39.86 20.52 -1.39
CA PRO A 479 -41.07 21.35 -1.45
C PRO A 479 -41.90 21.08 -2.71
N LEU A 480 -43.23 21.09 -2.61
CA LEU A 480 -44.14 20.69 -3.70
C LEU A 480 -43.88 21.47 -4.99
N HIS A 481 -43.67 22.78 -4.90
CA HIS A 481 -43.38 23.65 -6.06
C HIS A 481 -42.05 23.33 -6.74
N LEU A 482 -41.11 22.66 -6.06
CA LEU A 482 -39.84 22.25 -6.67
C LEU A 482 -39.86 20.80 -7.19
N ARG A 483 -40.94 20.03 -6.96
CA ARG A 483 -41.02 18.64 -7.43
C ARG A 483 -41.26 18.59 -8.93
N ASN A 484 -40.66 17.59 -9.56
CA ASN A 484 -40.96 17.27 -10.96
C ASN A 484 -42.37 16.65 -11.08
N ALA A 485 -43.14 17.07 -12.08
CA ALA A 485 -44.51 16.61 -12.31
C ALA A 485 -44.75 16.13 -13.76
N PRO A 486 -44.05 15.07 -14.22
CA PRO A 486 -44.13 14.59 -15.60
C PRO A 486 -45.45 13.88 -15.93
N THR A 487 -46.15 13.30 -14.94
CA THR A 487 -47.42 12.58 -15.15
C THR A 487 -48.63 13.43 -14.77
N LYS A 488 -49.81 13.11 -15.33
CA LYS A 488 -51.07 13.79 -14.95
C LYS A 488 -51.38 13.62 -13.47
N LEU A 489 -51.20 12.41 -12.94
CA LEU A 489 -51.42 12.10 -11.53
C LEU A 489 -50.53 12.94 -10.61
N MET A 490 -49.26 13.16 -10.95
CA MET A 490 -48.35 13.99 -10.15
C MET A 490 -48.79 15.47 -10.13
N LYS A 491 -49.32 15.98 -11.24
CA LYS A 491 -49.89 17.34 -11.30
C LYS A 491 -51.17 17.44 -10.47
N GLU A 492 -52.00 16.41 -10.47
CA GLU A 492 -53.20 16.33 -9.61
C GLU A 492 -52.84 16.32 -8.11
N PHE A 493 -51.67 15.79 -7.75
CA PHE A 493 -51.11 15.87 -6.39
C PHE A 493 -50.38 17.19 -6.08
N GLY A 494 -50.47 18.20 -6.95
CA GLY A 494 -49.89 19.53 -6.73
C GLY A 494 -48.37 19.61 -6.92
N TYR A 495 -47.75 18.64 -7.60
CA TYR A 495 -46.30 18.68 -7.84
C TYR A 495 -45.99 19.75 -8.89
N GLY A 496 -44.97 20.57 -8.60
CA GLY A 496 -44.57 21.70 -9.46
C GLY A 496 -45.56 22.86 -9.47
N GLU A 497 -46.66 22.77 -8.72
CA GLU A 497 -47.64 23.84 -8.61
C GLU A 497 -47.03 25.03 -7.86
N GLY A 498 -47.16 26.23 -8.42
CA GLY A 498 -46.59 27.45 -7.84
C GLY A 498 -45.09 27.65 -8.11
N TYR A 499 -44.45 26.81 -8.92
CA TYR A 499 -43.05 27.04 -9.32
C TYR A 499 -42.92 28.34 -10.12
N ILE A 500 -42.06 29.23 -9.65
CA ILE A 500 -41.70 30.44 -10.39
C ILE A 500 -40.49 30.10 -11.26
N TYR A 501 -40.63 30.13 -12.58
CA TYR A 501 -39.49 29.92 -13.47
C TYR A 501 -38.68 31.22 -13.61
N PRO A 502 -37.46 31.32 -13.04
CA PRO A 502 -36.75 32.59 -12.95
C PRO A 502 -36.38 33.24 -14.29
N PRO A 503 -36.03 32.50 -15.37
CA PRO A 503 -35.77 33.11 -16.67
C PRO A 503 -36.97 33.90 -17.22
N ASP A 504 -38.19 33.46 -16.97
CA ASP A 504 -39.42 34.16 -17.39
C ASP A 504 -39.84 35.24 -16.37
N ASN A 505 -39.39 35.12 -15.12
CA ASN A 505 -39.73 36.03 -14.03
C ASN A 505 -38.48 36.45 -13.22
N PRO A 506 -37.57 37.25 -13.79
CA PRO A 506 -36.26 37.53 -13.18
C PRO A 506 -36.35 38.27 -11.84
N SER A 507 -37.42 39.02 -11.62
CA SER A 507 -37.64 39.85 -10.43
C SER A 507 -38.38 39.12 -9.30
N ALA A 508 -38.90 37.92 -9.56
CA ALA A 508 -39.71 37.19 -8.61
C ALA A 508 -38.83 36.38 -7.65
N SER A 509 -39.18 36.38 -6.36
CA SER A 509 -38.51 35.59 -5.33
C SER A 509 -39.34 34.37 -4.95
N GLN A 510 -38.65 33.25 -4.70
CA GLN A 510 -39.24 32.04 -4.13
C GLN A 510 -38.24 31.38 -3.17
N SER A 511 -38.75 30.62 -2.20
CA SER A 511 -37.93 29.80 -1.32
C SER A 511 -37.51 28.52 -2.04
N TYR A 512 -36.25 28.10 -1.84
CA TYR A 512 -35.70 26.87 -2.43
C TYR A 512 -35.33 25.81 -1.38
N LEU A 513 -35.32 26.18 -0.11
CA LEU A 513 -35.07 25.27 1.00
C LEU A 513 -36.41 24.74 1.54
N PRO A 514 -36.40 23.56 2.20
CA PRO A 514 -37.54 23.14 2.99
C PRO A 514 -37.92 24.18 4.06
N PRO A 515 -39.21 24.27 4.44
CA PRO A 515 -39.68 25.23 5.44
C PRO A 515 -38.84 25.29 6.73
N LEU A 516 -38.40 24.13 7.24
CA LEU A 516 -37.57 24.08 8.46
C LEU A 516 -36.16 24.67 8.30
N LEU A 517 -35.69 24.81 7.06
CA LEU A 517 -34.37 25.35 6.73
C LEU A 517 -34.45 26.76 6.14
N GLU A 518 -35.64 27.37 6.07
CA GLU A 518 -35.79 28.74 5.60
C GLU A 518 -34.95 29.72 6.44
N GLY A 519 -34.29 30.66 5.76
CA GLY A 519 -33.36 31.60 6.38
C GLY A 519 -31.97 31.03 6.70
N SER A 520 -31.75 29.72 6.53
CA SER A 520 -30.42 29.13 6.70
C SER A 520 -29.47 29.60 5.59
N LYS A 521 -28.31 30.15 5.98
CA LYS A 521 -27.25 30.56 5.07
C LYS A 521 -26.07 29.58 5.16
N PHE A 522 -26.00 28.64 4.22
CA PHE A 522 -24.90 27.66 4.17
C PHE A 522 -23.67 28.19 3.45
N LEU A 523 -23.86 28.91 2.33
CA LEU A 523 -22.77 29.56 1.61
C LEU A 523 -22.64 31.00 2.06
N ASP A 524 -21.57 31.30 2.80
CA ASP A 524 -21.22 32.67 3.16
C ASP A 524 -20.26 33.25 2.11
N TRP A 525 -20.84 33.86 1.07
CA TRP A 525 -20.11 34.53 -0.01
C TRP A 525 -20.63 35.97 -0.13
N PRO A 526 -19.75 36.98 -0.29
CA PRO A 526 -20.19 38.35 -0.48
C PRO A 526 -21.08 38.44 -1.73
N PRO A 527 -22.14 39.28 -1.71
CA PRO A 527 -22.90 39.55 -2.90
C PRO A 527 -21.98 40.16 -3.97
N PRO A 528 -22.29 39.98 -5.27
CA PRO A 528 -21.57 40.68 -6.32
C PRO A 528 -21.55 42.17 -5.98
N VAL A 529 -20.36 42.77 -6.01
CA VAL A 529 -20.24 44.23 -5.90
C VAL A 529 -20.89 44.78 -7.17
N ASP A 530 -21.96 45.55 -7.02
CA ASP A 530 -22.55 46.27 -8.15
C ASP A 530 -21.45 47.20 -8.71
N GLU A 531 -20.87 46.84 -9.85
CA GLU A 531 -19.96 47.69 -10.64
C GLU A 531 -20.73 48.74 -11.44
#